data_AF-A0A8T3W8B9-F1
#
_entry.id   AF-A0A8T3W8B9-F1
#
_cell.length_a   1.000
_cell.length_b   1.000
_cell.length_c   1.000
_cell.angle_alpha   90.00
_cell.angle_beta   90.00
_cell.angle_gamma   90.00
#
_symmetry.space_group_name_H-M   'P 1'
#
loop_
_entity.id
_entity.type
_entity.pdbx_description
1 polymer ?
#
loop_
_entity_poly.entity_id
_entity_poly.type
_entity_poly.pdbx_seq_one_letter_code
_entity_poly.pdbx_strand_id
1 'polypeptide(L)'
;MYHLEEEYSRPVKIKDLENYLKRSKSTISERIKELNKQGLIKQGDNVLLKFTKKGYNIARKLTYKHRIIEVFLYNILKISRNKIHEEANKLEHAFSDDSIKRINKLLNNPKLDPHGQKISV
;
A
#
# COMPACT_ATOMS: atom_id res chain seq x y z
N MET A 1 1.76 5.83 2.38
CA MET A 1 0.79 6.57 3.23
C MET A 1 -0.09 5.61 4.02
N TYR A 2 -0.93 4.78 3.37
CA TYR A 2 -1.84 3.86 4.08
C TYR A 2 -1.16 3.01 5.16
N HIS A 3 -0.07 2.33 4.80
CA HIS A 3 0.75 1.56 5.75
C HIS A 3 1.28 2.39 6.94
N LEU A 4 1.78 3.61 6.68
CA LEU A 4 2.28 4.51 7.73
C LEU A 4 1.16 5.05 8.62
N GLU A 5 -0.05 5.26 8.09
CA GLU A 5 -1.20 5.64 8.90
C GLU A 5 -1.64 4.50 9.84
N GLU A 6 -1.60 3.24 9.37
CA GLU A 6 -1.85 2.07 10.22
C GLU A 6 -0.78 1.92 11.31
N GLU A 7 0.49 2.11 10.97
CA GLU A 7 1.61 1.99 11.92
C GLU A 7 1.59 3.09 12.98
N TYR A 8 1.42 4.36 12.57
CA TYR A 8 1.53 5.50 13.48
C TYR A 8 0.21 5.91 14.13
N SER A 9 -0.92 5.37 13.67
CA SER A 9 -2.26 5.78 14.13
C SER A 9 -2.50 7.30 14.06
N ARG A 10 -1.87 7.97 13.09
CA ARG A 10 -2.01 9.41 12.81
C ARG A 10 -1.82 9.71 11.32
N PRO A 11 -2.27 10.88 10.83
CA PRO A 11 -1.97 11.32 9.47
C PRO A 11 -0.45 11.43 9.22
N VAL A 12 -0.06 11.20 7.96
CA VAL A 12 1.33 11.13 7.52
C VAL A 12 1.87 12.53 7.19
N LYS A 13 3.12 12.79 7.58
CA LYS A 13 3.89 13.99 7.20
C LYS A 13 4.79 13.67 6.01
N ILE A 14 5.21 14.70 5.28
CA ILE A 14 6.20 14.56 4.19
C ILE A 14 7.48 13.86 4.68
N LYS A 15 7.97 14.24 5.87
CA LYS A 15 9.17 13.65 6.48
C LYS A 15 9.04 12.15 6.74
N ASP A 16 7.84 11.68 7.09
CA ASP A 16 7.58 10.25 7.28
C ASP A 16 7.76 9.49 5.95
N LEU A 17 7.29 10.08 4.83
CA LEU A 17 7.44 9.50 3.49
C LEU A 17 8.88 9.53 3.00
N GLU A 18 9.63 10.61 3.28
CA GLU A 18 11.06 10.70 2.95
C GLU A 18 11.84 9.57 3.61
N ASN A 19 11.62 9.37 4.91
CA ASN A 19 12.27 8.31 5.69
C ASN A 19 11.89 6.91 5.20
N TYR A 20 10.60 6.69 4.93
CA TYR A 20 10.09 5.37 4.53
C TYR A 20 10.50 5.00 3.10
N LEU A 21 10.32 5.91 2.14
CA LEU A 21 10.59 5.66 0.72
C LEU A 21 12.06 5.87 0.34
N LYS A 22 12.87 6.45 1.24
CA LYS A 22 14.27 6.83 0.99
C LYS A 22 14.42 7.69 -0.27
N ARG A 23 13.53 8.67 -0.44
CA ARG A 23 13.50 9.62 -1.56
C ARG A 23 13.61 11.05 -1.04
N SER A 24 14.15 11.95 -1.87
CA SER A 24 14.30 13.37 -1.55
C SER A 24 12.95 14.06 -1.36
N LYS A 25 12.95 15.11 -0.51
CA LYS A 25 11.82 16.02 -0.32
C LYS A 25 11.20 16.53 -1.62
N SER A 26 12.04 16.87 -2.60
CA SER A 26 11.60 17.40 -3.89
C SER A 26 10.74 16.39 -4.64
N THR A 27 11.22 15.15 -4.79
CA THR A 27 10.50 14.05 -5.45
C THR A 27 9.20 13.72 -4.72
N ILE A 28 9.22 13.64 -3.38
CA ILE A 28 8.01 13.38 -2.60
C ILE A 28 6.99 14.52 -2.78
N SER A 29 7.43 15.77 -2.74
CA SER A 29 6.56 16.94 -2.89
C SER A 29 5.93 17.02 -4.28
N GLU A 30 6.66 16.65 -5.34
CA GLU A 30 6.13 16.57 -6.69
C GLU A 30 5.01 15.52 -6.80
N ARG A 31 5.24 14.31 -6.28
CA ARG A 31 4.21 13.25 -6.25
C ARG A 31 2.98 13.65 -5.42
N ILE A 32 3.18 14.34 -4.30
CA ILE A 32 2.06 14.88 -3.49
C ILE A 32 1.23 15.88 -4.30
N LYS A 33 1.87 16.78 -5.05
CA LYS A 33 1.16 17.73 -5.92
C LYS A 33 0.34 17.01 -6.98
N GLU A 34 0.88 15.96 -7.61
CA GLU A 34 0.15 15.13 -8.58
C GLU A 34 -1.07 14.46 -7.95
N LEU A 35 -0.90 13.78 -6.81
CA LEU A 35 -1.97 13.11 -6.08
C LEU A 35 -3.06 14.10 -5.61
N ASN A 36 -2.66 15.30 -5.21
CA ASN A 36 -3.59 16.37 -4.83
C ASN A 36 -4.39 16.87 -6.05
N LYS A 37 -3.74 17.08 -7.20
CA LYS A 37 -4.42 17.42 -8.46
C LYS A 37 -5.42 16.35 -8.90
N GLN A 38 -5.12 15.07 -8.65
CA GLN A 38 -6.03 13.95 -8.92
C GLN A 38 -7.17 13.81 -7.89
N GLY A 39 -7.18 14.64 -6.84
CA GLY A 39 -8.16 14.60 -5.76
C GLY A 39 -8.05 13.36 -4.87
N LEU A 40 -6.87 12.75 -4.78
CA LEU A 40 -6.64 11.54 -3.98
C LEU A 40 -6.18 11.86 -2.56
N ILE A 41 -5.49 12.97 -2.38
CA ILE A 41 -5.07 13.47 -1.07
C ILE A 41 -5.44 14.95 -0.94
N LYS A 42 -5.39 15.44 0.30
CA LYS A 42 -5.43 16.85 0.66
C LYS A 42 -4.26 17.15 1.57
N GLN A 43 -3.58 18.26 1.30
CA GLN A 43 -2.58 18.81 2.20
C GLN A 43 -3.26 19.87 3.06
N GLY A 44 -3.28 19.65 4.38
CA GLY A 44 -3.75 20.66 5.33
C GLY A 44 -2.64 21.63 5.75
N ASP A 45 -3.00 22.66 6.50
CA ASP A 45 -2.10 23.75 6.92
C ASP A 45 -0.86 23.27 7.71
N ASN A 46 -0.98 22.15 8.42
CA ASN A 46 0.10 21.59 9.26
C ASN A 46 1.01 20.57 8.56
N VAL A 47 1.13 20.61 7.21
CA VAL A 47 1.95 19.65 6.43
C VAL A 47 1.48 18.19 6.56
N LEU A 48 0.30 17.97 7.15
CA LEU A 48 -0.32 16.67 7.27
C LEU A 48 -1.01 16.32 5.95
N LEU A 49 -0.65 15.18 5.42
CA LEU A 49 -1.25 14.59 4.23
C LEU A 49 -2.42 13.73 4.71
N LYS A 50 -3.60 13.98 4.14
CA LYS A 50 -4.80 13.19 4.40
C LYS A 50 -5.31 12.62 3.10
N PHE A 51 -5.73 11.36 3.09
CA PHE A 51 -6.49 10.85 1.97
C PHE A 51 -7.83 11.57 1.85
N THR A 52 -8.28 11.78 0.60
CA THR A 52 -9.72 11.98 0.36
C THR A 52 -10.43 10.63 0.49
N LYS A 53 -11.76 10.63 0.58
CA LYS A 53 -12.54 9.38 0.55
C LYS A 53 -12.20 8.52 -0.68
N LYS A 54 -12.01 9.15 -1.84
CA LYS A 54 -11.59 8.49 -3.09
C LYS A 54 -10.19 7.87 -2.96
N GLY A 55 -9.21 8.64 -2.50
CA GLY A 55 -7.84 8.16 -2.36
C GLY A 55 -7.70 7.07 -1.31
N TYR A 56 -8.45 7.16 -0.21
CA TYR A 56 -8.45 6.15 0.84
C TYR A 56 -8.95 4.80 0.32
N ASN A 57 -10.06 4.81 -0.42
CA ASN A 57 -10.60 3.59 -1.02
C ASN A 57 -9.64 2.95 -2.03
N ILE A 58 -8.96 3.77 -2.85
CA ILE A 58 -7.95 3.28 -3.80
C ILE A 58 -6.76 2.68 -3.05
N ALA A 59 -6.23 3.39 -2.03
CA ALA A 59 -5.09 2.94 -1.26
C ALA A 59 -5.40 1.63 -0.51
N ARG A 60 -6.56 1.54 0.15
CA ARG A 60 -7.03 0.32 0.81
C ARG A 60 -7.11 -0.86 -0.15
N LYS A 61 -7.67 -0.65 -1.35
CA LYS A 61 -7.77 -1.69 -2.38
C LYS A 61 -6.39 -2.15 -2.86
N LEU A 62 -5.47 -1.22 -3.13
CA LEU A 62 -4.10 -1.55 -3.53
C LEU A 62 -3.37 -2.33 -2.42
N THR A 63 -3.44 -1.87 -1.17
CA THR A 63 -2.86 -2.57 -0.02
C THR A 63 -3.44 -3.97 0.16
N TYR A 64 -4.76 -4.14 0.00
CA TYR A 64 -5.38 -5.46 0.02
C TYR A 64 -4.80 -6.39 -1.06
N LYS A 65 -4.70 -5.91 -2.32
CA LYS A 65 -4.12 -6.69 -3.42
C LYS A 65 -2.66 -7.04 -3.13
N HIS A 66 -1.86 -6.07 -2.69
CA HIS A 66 -0.46 -6.26 -2.32
C HIS A 66 -0.29 -7.39 -1.32
N ARG A 67 -1.02 -7.32 -0.19
CA ARG A 67 -0.93 -8.32 0.89
C ARG A 67 -1.34 -9.72 0.42
N ILE A 68 -2.38 -9.84 -0.40
CA ILE A 68 -2.76 -11.13 -1.00
C ILE A 68 -1.65 -11.69 -1.90
N ILE A 69 -1.03 -10.84 -2.71
CA ILE A 69 0.08 -11.24 -3.57
C ILE A 69 1.28 -11.68 -2.72
N GLU A 70 1.64 -10.94 -1.67
CA GLU A 70 2.74 -11.34 -0.78
C GLU A 70 2.50 -12.72 -0.15
N VAL A 71 1.29 -13.00 0.32
CA VAL A 71 0.94 -14.34 0.84
C VAL A 71 1.06 -15.39 -0.26
N PHE A 72 0.62 -15.12 -1.49
CA PHE A 72 0.76 -16.04 -2.61
C PHE A 72 2.23 -16.33 -2.94
N LEU A 73 3.03 -15.28 -3.11
CA LEU A 73 4.45 -15.40 -3.42
C LEU A 73 5.22 -16.15 -2.33
N TYR A 74 4.89 -15.90 -1.06
CA TYR A 74 5.54 -16.55 0.07
C TYR A 74 5.08 -18.01 0.25
N ASN A 75 3.77 -18.25 0.34
CA ASN A 75 3.24 -19.58 0.69
C ASN A 75 3.26 -20.56 -0.47
N ILE A 76 2.99 -20.11 -1.70
CA ILE A 76 2.87 -20.98 -2.88
C ILE A 76 4.19 -21.02 -3.63
N LEU A 77 4.76 -19.86 -3.99
CA LEU A 77 5.99 -19.80 -4.78
C LEU A 77 7.27 -19.91 -3.94
N LYS A 78 7.16 -19.93 -2.61
CA LYS A 78 8.29 -20.06 -1.67
C LYS A 78 9.37 -18.99 -1.87
N ILE A 79 8.98 -17.80 -2.33
CA ILE A 79 9.87 -16.65 -2.42
C ILE A 79 10.23 -16.20 -1.01
N SER A 80 11.50 -15.87 -0.81
CA SER A 80 12.01 -15.43 0.49
C SER A 80 11.37 -14.11 0.95
N ARG A 81 11.13 -13.98 2.26
CA ARG A 81 10.45 -12.82 2.87
C ARG A 81 11.10 -11.47 2.56
N ASN A 82 12.41 -11.43 2.28
CA ASN A 82 13.12 -10.23 1.87
C ASN A 82 12.87 -9.79 0.41
N LYS A 83 12.29 -10.66 -0.43
CA LYS A 83 12.03 -10.39 -1.86
C LYS A 83 10.55 -10.23 -2.19
N ILE A 84 9.64 -10.77 -1.37
CA ILE A 84 8.20 -10.76 -1.67
C ILE A 84 7.64 -9.35 -1.87
N HIS A 85 8.10 -8.36 -1.10
CA HIS A 85 7.58 -6.99 -1.17
C HIS A 85 7.88 -6.33 -2.52
N GLU A 86 9.13 -6.44 -2.99
CA GLU A 86 9.53 -5.87 -4.28
C GLU A 86 8.80 -6.54 -5.44
N GLU A 87 8.55 -7.84 -5.34
CA GLU A 87 7.85 -8.59 -6.38
C GLU A 87 6.33 -8.31 -6.35
N ALA A 88 5.73 -8.20 -5.17
CA ALA A 88 4.34 -7.82 -5.01
C ALA A 88 4.05 -6.41 -5.57
N ASN A 89 4.95 -5.44 -5.35
CA ASN A 89 4.86 -4.09 -5.92
C ASN A 89 4.78 -4.08 -7.46
N LYS A 90 5.44 -5.04 -8.14
CA LYS A 90 5.35 -5.14 -9.62
C LYS A 90 4.01 -5.72 -10.06
N LEU A 91 3.49 -6.67 -9.30
CA LEU A 91 2.32 -7.48 -9.66
C LEU A 91 0.99 -6.84 -9.26
N GLU A 92 0.96 -5.96 -8.25
CA GLU A 92 -0.29 -5.39 -7.72
C GLU A 92 -1.07 -4.55 -8.74
N HIS A 93 -0.36 -3.94 -9.70
CA HIS A 93 -0.96 -3.19 -10.79
C HIS A 93 -1.33 -4.06 -11.99
N ALA A 94 -0.70 -5.23 -12.14
CA ALA A 94 -0.93 -6.16 -13.25
C ALA A 94 -2.10 -7.13 -13.00
N PHE A 95 -2.26 -7.61 -11.77
CA PHE A 95 -3.36 -8.52 -11.46
C PHE A 95 -4.71 -7.81 -11.46
N SER A 96 -5.71 -8.42 -12.10
CA SER A 96 -7.10 -7.96 -12.01
C SER A 96 -7.71 -8.23 -10.63
N ASP A 97 -8.82 -7.58 -10.30
CA ASP A 97 -9.53 -7.87 -9.05
C ASP A 97 -10.07 -9.31 -9.01
N ASP A 98 -10.49 -9.87 -10.14
CA ASP A 98 -10.96 -11.26 -10.22
C ASP A 98 -9.82 -12.24 -9.96
N SER A 99 -8.64 -11.97 -10.53
CA SER A 99 -7.41 -12.74 -10.26
C SER A 99 -7.09 -12.74 -8.75
N ILE A 100 -7.09 -11.57 -8.12
CA ILE A 100 -6.83 -11.46 -6.67
C ILE A 100 -7.89 -12.18 -5.85
N LYS A 101 -9.17 -12.12 -6.24
CA LYS A 101 -10.25 -12.85 -5.57
C LYS A 101 -10.04 -14.37 -5.65
N ARG A 102 -9.60 -14.89 -6.79
CA ARG A 102 -9.28 -16.31 -6.98
C ARG A 102 -8.05 -16.73 -6.17
N ILE A 103 -7.00 -15.92 -6.17
CA ILE A 103 -5.80 -16.15 -5.36
C ILE A 103 -6.16 -16.16 -3.87
N ASN A 104 -6.96 -15.20 -3.40
CA ASN A 104 -7.41 -15.15 -2.01
C ASN A 104 -8.18 -16.42 -1.60
N LYS A 105 -9.04 -16.94 -2.50
CA LYS A 105 -9.73 -18.22 -2.29
C LYS A 105 -8.76 -19.40 -2.25
N LEU A 106 -7.80 -19.46 -3.18
CA LEU A 106 -6.75 -20.48 -3.21
C LEU A 106 -5.95 -20.52 -1.90
N LEU A 107 -5.75 -19.36 -1.28
CA LEU A 107 -5.04 -19.20 -0.01
C LEU A 107 -5.92 -19.43 1.23
N ASN A 108 -7.17 -19.88 1.07
CA ASN A 108 -8.13 -20.06 2.17
C ASN A 108 -8.43 -18.77 2.96
N ASN A 109 -8.48 -17.62 2.28
CA ASN A 109 -8.85 -16.32 2.87
C ASN A 109 -7.98 -15.91 4.07
N PRO A 110 -6.65 -15.76 3.89
CA PRO A 110 -5.73 -15.39 4.97
C PRO A 110 -6.14 -14.06 5.63
N LYS A 111 -5.90 -13.95 6.94
CA LYS A 111 -6.19 -12.75 7.72
C LYS A 111 -4.99 -11.85 7.95
N LEU A 112 -3.78 -12.41 7.78
CA LEU A 112 -2.51 -11.72 7.97
C LEU A 112 -1.61 -11.96 6.75
N ASP A 113 -0.82 -10.97 6.40
CA ASP A 113 0.27 -11.11 5.43
C ASP A 113 1.52 -11.75 6.10
N PRO A 114 2.58 -12.09 5.32
CA PRO A 114 3.80 -12.66 5.87
C PRO A 114 4.57 -11.73 6.83
N HIS A 115 4.16 -10.46 6.93
CA HIS A 115 4.72 -9.47 7.85
C HIS A 115 3.89 -9.28 9.13
N GLY A 116 2.75 -9.97 9.24
CA GLY A 116 1.84 -9.88 10.37
C GLY A 116 0.83 -8.74 10.28
N GLN A 117 0.67 -8.10 9.12
CA GLN A 117 -0.30 -7.02 8.92
C GLN A 117 -1.66 -7.58 8.50
N LYS A 118 -2.74 -6.94 8.96
CA LYS A 118 -4.11 -7.39 8.68
C LYS A 118 -4.47 -7.29 7.20
N ILE A 119 -5.13 -8.31 6.68
CA ILE A 119 -5.70 -8.29 5.32
C ILE A 119 -7.19 -7.92 5.44
N SER A 120 -7.50 -6.65 5.20
CA SER A 120 -8.86 -6.12 5.17
C SER A 120 -9.21 -5.61 3.78
N VAL A 121 -10.30 -6.14 3.21
CA VAL A 121 -10.99 -5.53 2.07
C VAL A 121 -11.55 -4.21 2.53
#